data_AF-A0A225UKE9-F1
#
_entry.id   AF-A0A225UKE9-F1
#
_cell.length_a   1.000
_cell.length_b   1.000
_cell.length_c   1.000
_cell.angle_alpha   90.00
_cell.angle_beta   90.00
_cell.angle_gamma   90.00
#
_symmetry.space_group_name_H-M   'P 1'
#
loop_
_entity.id
_entity.type
_entity.pdbx_description
1 polymer ?
#
loop_
_entity_poly.entity_id
_entity_poly.type
_entity_poly.pdbx_seq_one_letter_code
_entity_poly.pdbx_strand_id
1 'polypeptide(L)'
;MAAPGYPLASASHSQTPTPAPAVDSATCGVSDGCGASSGGSVERRGDPTGPLLSSICELATLVVGMARQPPARANSYLGRRLDSASTVQEVLVAAVDPHRLPPQEADELVRLRDEVSRLQTRCEDAERGLAEVDGVRSTEDFYTVHDANQDLRTENEELVTCIRELYITVAEQAHGIQRLKDRSRSSDTYCAAAMRYVSQERERMKAGLTVYNAELVKLRRYLEEHDRGKVCSPSPRVKALLVENASLRRANSVLRQNSADHGLNTDALILWRSGIRENLVIAVP
;
A
#
# COMPACT_ATOMS: atom_id res chain seq x y z
N MET A 1 -25.27 9.22 -19.17
CA MET A 1 -25.58 8.45 -17.95
C MET A 1 -24.39 8.57 -17.02
N ALA A 2 -24.64 9.01 -15.80
CA ALA A 2 -23.66 9.44 -14.82
C ALA A 2 -23.02 8.26 -14.08
N ALA A 3 -21.71 8.33 -13.88
CA ALA A 3 -21.06 7.94 -12.61
C ALA A 3 -21.03 9.22 -11.72
N PRO A 4 -20.86 9.19 -10.38
CA PRO A 4 -20.03 8.23 -9.62
C PRO A 4 -20.56 7.83 -8.23
N GLY A 5 -19.87 6.87 -7.59
CA GLY A 5 -20.11 6.52 -6.19
C GLY A 5 -18.92 5.78 -5.57
N TYR A 6 -18.01 6.55 -4.95
CA TYR A 6 -17.20 6.17 -3.79
C TYR A 6 -17.86 6.85 -2.57
N PRO A 7 -17.80 6.33 -1.33
CA PRO A 7 -16.52 6.16 -0.61
C PRO A 7 -16.46 4.97 0.37
N LEU A 8 -15.25 4.62 0.83
CA LEU A 8 -14.98 4.39 2.24
C LEU A 8 -13.47 4.47 2.50
N ALA A 9 -13.15 5.26 3.52
CA ALA A 9 -11.82 5.57 4.02
C ALA A 9 -11.50 4.71 5.25
N SER A 10 -10.19 4.64 5.56
CA SER A 10 -9.52 4.29 6.84
C SER A 10 -8.64 3.05 6.72
N ALA A 11 -7.44 2.97 7.26
CA ALA A 11 -6.56 3.96 7.88
C ALA A 11 -5.15 3.31 7.87
N SER A 12 -4.14 4.10 7.53
CA SER A 12 -2.72 3.72 7.58
C SER A 12 -2.30 3.31 8.99
N HIS A 13 -1.64 2.16 9.13
CA HIS A 13 -0.79 1.86 10.28
C HIS A 13 0.57 1.40 9.75
N SER A 14 1.50 2.34 9.66
CA SER A 14 2.93 2.07 9.52
C SER A 14 3.53 2.01 10.92
N GLN A 15 4.15 0.88 11.29
CA GLN A 15 5.09 0.85 12.41
C GLN A 15 6.29 -0.04 12.05
N THR A 16 7.47 0.54 12.22
CA THR A 16 8.80 -0.11 12.29
C THR A 16 9.65 0.79 13.22
N PRO A 17 10.80 0.36 13.78
CA PRO A 17 10.94 -0.03 15.18
C PRO A 17 11.90 0.86 16.03
N THR A 18 11.85 0.64 17.35
CA THR A 18 12.79 0.82 18.49
C THR A 18 14.06 1.70 18.36
N PRO A 19 14.44 2.42 19.44
CA PRO A 19 15.67 2.04 20.16
C PRO A 19 15.57 2.08 21.71
N ALA A 20 16.40 1.24 22.33
CA ALA A 20 16.56 1.01 23.78
C ALA A 20 17.32 2.14 24.51
N PRO A 21 17.20 2.26 25.85
CA PRO A 21 18.14 3.05 26.65
C PRO A 21 19.32 2.20 27.17
N ALA A 22 20.48 2.85 27.15
CA ALA A 22 21.78 2.33 27.49
C ALA A 22 21.96 2.01 28.98
N VAL A 23 22.78 0.99 29.22
CA VAL A 23 23.42 0.66 30.50
C VAL A 23 24.54 1.66 30.74
N ASP A 24 24.63 2.23 31.93
CA ASP A 24 25.89 2.74 32.45
C ASP A 24 26.08 2.36 33.93
N SER A 25 27.19 1.66 34.13
CA SER A 25 27.77 1.25 35.40
C SER A 25 28.47 2.42 36.07
N ALA A 26 28.25 2.64 37.37
CA ALA A 26 29.12 3.46 38.20
C ALA A 26 29.39 2.76 39.54
N THR A 27 30.54 2.11 39.53
CA THR A 27 31.51 1.77 40.58
C THR A 27 31.36 2.33 42.00
N CYS A 28 31.63 1.42 42.93
CA CYS A 28 32.02 1.55 44.33
C CYS A 28 32.81 2.83 44.68
N GLY A 29 32.42 3.44 45.80
CA GLY A 29 33.24 4.37 46.58
C GLY A 29 33.01 4.13 48.07
N VAL A 30 33.80 3.23 48.66
CA VAL A 30 33.99 3.10 50.10
C VAL A 30 34.90 4.26 50.52
N SER A 31 34.46 5.07 51.49
CA SER A 31 35.32 6.06 52.14
C SER A 31 35.25 5.85 53.65
N ASP A 32 36.38 5.34 54.16
CA ASP A 32 36.70 5.15 55.56
C ASP A 32 36.78 6.51 56.28
N GLY A 33 35.79 6.78 57.11
CA GLY A 33 35.81 7.90 58.05
C GLY A 33 36.58 7.53 59.32
N CYS A 34 37.89 7.77 59.34
CA CYS A 34 38.71 7.68 60.55
C CYS A 34 38.86 9.08 61.17
N GLY A 35 38.16 9.32 62.27
CA GLY A 35 38.10 10.61 62.95
C GLY A 35 38.74 10.59 64.35
N ALA A 36 39.65 11.54 64.55
CA ALA A 36 40.14 12.13 65.81
C ALA A 36 40.82 11.17 66.82
N SER A 37 41.91 11.51 67.50
CA SER A 37 42.31 12.80 68.05
C SER A 37 43.80 12.74 68.39
N SER A 38 44.62 13.61 67.79
CA SER A 38 45.99 13.86 68.22
C SER A 38 45.94 14.99 69.24
N GLY A 39 45.97 14.63 70.52
CA GLY A 39 46.11 15.58 71.63
C GLY A 39 47.53 16.14 71.64
N GLY A 40 47.64 17.46 71.50
CA GLY A 40 48.90 18.18 71.64
C GLY A 40 49.47 18.09 73.05
N SER A 41 50.80 18.14 73.14
CA SER A 41 51.47 18.46 74.39
C SER A 41 52.62 19.40 74.11
N VAL A 42 52.47 20.61 74.67
CA VAL A 42 53.42 21.71 74.65
C VAL A 42 54.51 21.41 75.66
N GLU A 43 55.74 21.57 75.20
CA GLU A 43 56.99 21.53 75.94
C GLU A 43 56.97 22.46 77.16
N ARG A 44 57.14 21.91 78.38
CA ARG A 44 57.55 22.70 79.54
C ARG A 44 58.63 21.98 80.34
N ARG A 45 59.84 22.50 80.17
CA ARG A 45 61.09 22.18 80.85
C ARG A 45 60.97 22.42 82.36
N GLY A 46 61.32 21.42 83.18
CA GLY A 46 61.67 21.58 84.59
C GLY A 46 61.30 20.37 85.46
N ASP A 47 62.33 19.71 86.01
CA ASP A 47 62.32 18.73 87.12
C ASP A 47 62.26 17.22 86.74
N PRO A 48 63.29 16.41 87.03
CA PRO A 48 63.40 15.01 86.57
C PRO A 48 62.50 14.02 87.34
N THR A 49 61.48 14.49 88.07
CA THR A 49 60.56 13.64 88.85
C THR A 49 59.08 13.77 88.39
N GLY A 50 58.75 14.72 87.51
CA GLY A 50 57.39 14.94 87.00
C GLY A 50 56.86 13.97 85.93
N PRO A 51 57.67 13.53 84.93
CA PRO A 51 57.18 12.65 83.85
C PRO A 51 56.80 11.24 84.35
N LEU A 52 57.49 10.76 85.38
CA LEU A 52 57.20 9.49 86.03
C LEU A 52 55.87 9.55 86.79
N LEU A 53 55.59 10.62 87.53
CA LEU A 53 54.35 10.75 88.29
C LEU A 53 53.12 10.96 87.40
N SER A 54 53.22 11.72 86.31
CA SER A 54 52.11 11.86 85.34
C SER A 54 51.83 10.55 84.61
N SER A 55 52.88 9.84 84.19
CA SER A 55 52.77 8.51 83.59
C SER A 55 52.17 7.49 84.57
N ILE A 56 52.54 7.56 85.86
CA ILE A 56 51.98 6.71 86.90
C ILE A 56 50.53 7.08 87.21
N CYS A 57 50.16 8.37 87.21
CA CYS A 57 48.79 8.81 87.42
C CYS A 57 47.88 8.46 86.23
N GLU A 58 48.35 8.57 84.99
CA GLU A 58 47.62 8.12 83.80
C GLU A 58 47.48 6.60 83.78
N LEU A 59 48.54 5.87 84.14
CA LEU A 59 48.48 4.42 84.31
C LEU A 59 47.51 4.02 85.42
N ALA A 60 47.52 4.71 86.55
CA ALA A 60 46.58 4.49 87.65
C ALA A 60 45.14 4.77 87.21
N THR A 61 44.91 5.82 86.42
CA THR A 61 43.58 6.16 85.91
C THR A 61 43.08 5.14 84.88
N LEU A 62 43.96 4.64 84.01
CA LEU A 62 43.67 3.57 83.06
C LEU A 62 43.35 2.25 83.78
N VAL A 63 44.16 1.88 84.77
CA VAL A 63 43.96 0.65 85.57
C VAL A 63 42.66 0.74 86.37
N VAL A 64 42.37 1.89 87.00
CA VAL A 64 41.11 2.11 87.72
C VAL A 64 39.91 2.14 86.77
N GLY A 65 40.07 2.72 85.57
CA GLY A 65 39.04 2.72 84.52
C GLY A 65 38.72 1.31 84.03
N MET A 66 39.75 0.52 83.70
CA MET A 66 39.64 -0.89 83.31
C MET A 66 39.02 -1.76 84.41
N ALA A 67 39.30 -1.45 85.69
CA ALA A 67 38.74 -2.19 86.82
C ALA A 67 37.26 -1.85 87.10
N ARG A 68 36.84 -0.60 86.85
CA ARG A 68 35.46 -0.15 87.10
C ARG A 68 34.51 -0.42 85.94
N GLN A 69 35.02 -0.43 84.70
CA GLN A 69 34.27 -0.82 83.50
C GLN A 69 35.18 -1.64 82.58
N PRO A 70 35.23 -2.97 82.77
CA PRO A 70 35.93 -3.85 81.85
C PRO A 70 35.36 -3.67 80.43
N PRO A 71 36.19 -3.60 79.38
CA PRO A 71 35.71 -3.58 77.99
C PRO A 71 34.75 -4.76 77.74
N ALA A 72 33.63 -4.49 77.06
CA ALA A 72 32.65 -5.54 76.72
C ALA A 72 33.34 -6.64 75.92
N ARG A 73 33.52 -7.82 76.55
CA ARG A 73 34.22 -8.94 75.93
C ARG A 73 33.36 -9.48 74.79
N ALA A 74 33.81 -9.31 73.55
CA ALA A 74 33.11 -9.75 72.34
C ALA A 74 32.84 -11.27 72.30
N ASN A 75 33.57 -12.05 73.11
CA ASN A 75 33.41 -13.49 73.23
C ASN A 75 33.21 -13.90 74.69
N SER A 76 31.99 -14.30 75.03
CA SER A 76 31.59 -14.71 76.38
C SER A 76 32.32 -15.98 76.86
N TYR A 77 32.76 -16.85 75.95
CA TYR A 77 33.51 -18.06 76.24
C TYR A 77 34.98 -17.78 76.58
N LEU A 78 35.68 -16.91 75.81
CA LEU A 78 37.01 -16.43 76.24
C LEU A 78 36.92 -15.70 77.56
N GLY A 79 35.87 -14.91 77.75
CA GLY A 79 35.65 -14.17 78.97
C GLY A 79 35.65 -15.10 80.19
N ARG A 80 34.80 -16.13 80.17
CA ARG A 80 34.69 -17.08 81.27
C ARG A 80 36.01 -17.83 81.56
N ARG A 81 36.78 -18.15 80.51
CA ARG A 81 38.08 -18.84 80.66
C ARG A 81 39.17 -17.96 81.24
N LEU A 82 39.26 -16.70 80.80
CA LEU A 82 40.20 -15.72 81.34
C LEU A 82 39.89 -15.40 82.80
N ASP A 83 38.61 -15.37 83.18
CA ASP A 83 38.19 -15.16 84.58
C ASP A 83 38.53 -16.34 85.50
N SER A 84 38.78 -17.53 84.93
CA SER A 84 39.13 -18.75 85.68
C SER A 84 40.65 -18.98 85.76
N ALA A 85 41.47 -18.16 85.09
CA ALA A 85 42.92 -18.27 85.07
C ALA A 85 43.55 -17.49 86.24
N SER A 86 44.43 -18.15 86.99
CA SER A 86 45.08 -17.62 88.19
C SER A 86 46.58 -17.35 88.01
N THR A 87 47.17 -17.87 86.92
CA THR A 87 48.58 -17.66 86.56
C THR A 87 48.72 -17.05 85.15
N VAL A 88 49.81 -16.32 84.93
CA VAL A 88 50.12 -15.71 83.61
C VAL A 88 50.21 -16.78 82.50
N GLN A 89 50.67 -17.99 82.86
CA GLN A 89 50.70 -19.13 81.96
C GLN A 89 49.28 -19.61 81.59
N GLU A 90 48.35 -19.67 82.54
CA GLU A 90 46.95 -20.05 82.30
C GLU A 90 46.22 -19.01 81.43
N VAL A 91 46.52 -17.72 81.62
CA VAL A 91 46.00 -16.64 80.77
C VAL A 91 46.51 -16.78 79.34
N LEU A 92 47.81 -17.04 79.16
CA LEU A 92 48.41 -17.28 77.84
C LEU A 92 47.80 -18.52 77.17
N VAL A 93 47.61 -19.62 77.91
CA VAL A 93 46.95 -20.82 77.40
C VAL A 93 45.49 -20.54 77.03
N ALA A 94 44.73 -19.81 77.86
CA ALA A 94 43.34 -19.48 77.58
C ALA A 94 43.16 -18.51 76.39
N ALA A 95 44.14 -17.62 76.15
CA ALA A 95 44.14 -16.69 75.04
C ALA A 95 44.61 -17.32 73.71
N VAL A 96 45.50 -18.33 73.78
CA VAL A 96 46.05 -19.02 72.60
C VAL A 96 45.21 -20.24 72.19
N ASP A 97 44.39 -20.78 73.10
CA ASP A 97 43.61 -21.98 72.82
C ASP A 97 42.45 -21.70 71.83
N PRO A 98 42.45 -22.33 70.64
CA PRO A 98 41.47 -22.08 69.60
C PRO A 98 40.03 -22.25 70.11
N HIS A 99 39.15 -21.33 69.69
CA HIS A 99 37.72 -21.49 69.92
C HIS A 99 37.18 -22.76 69.28
N ARG A 100 36.92 -23.78 70.10
CA ARG A 100 36.14 -24.94 69.71
C ARG A 100 34.66 -24.64 69.94
N LEU A 101 33.93 -24.56 68.83
CA LEU A 101 32.48 -24.52 68.86
C LEU A 101 31.95 -25.79 69.56
N PRO A 102 30.83 -25.70 70.29
CA PRO A 102 30.09 -26.87 70.76
C PRO A 102 29.84 -27.84 69.59
N PRO A 103 29.88 -29.18 69.82
CA PRO A 103 29.69 -30.17 68.75
C PRO A 103 28.42 -29.94 67.91
N GLN A 104 27.33 -29.53 68.57
CA GLN A 104 26.05 -29.24 67.90
C GLN A 104 26.13 -28.05 66.93
N GLU A 105 26.81 -26.96 67.32
CA GLU A 105 26.99 -25.80 66.45
C GLU A 105 27.95 -26.10 65.29
N ALA A 106 28.96 -26.94 65.53
CA ALA A 106 29.85 -27.42 64.47
C ALA A 106 29.10 -28.29 63.44
N ASP A 107 28.20 -29.17 63.90
CA ASP A 107 27.36 -30.01 63.03
C ASP A 107 26.37 -29.16 62.19
N GLU A 108 25.82 -28.08 62.78
CA GLU A 108 24.95 -27.14 62.05
C GLU A 108 25.71 -26.34 60.99
N LEU A 109 26.96 -25.93 61.25
CA LEU A 109 27.80 -25.29 60.24
C LEU A 109 28.17 -26.24 59.09
N VAL A 110 28.42 -27.51 59.38
CA VAL A 110 28.63 -28.54 58.34
C VAL A 110 27.37 -28.68 57.48
N ARG A 111 26.19 -28.83 58.11
CA ARG A 111 24.90 -28.88 57.38
C ARG A 111 24.64 -27.63 56.56
N LEU A 112 24.96 -26.44 57.08
CA LEU A 112 24.78 -25.18 56.35
C LEU A 112 25.73 -25.11 55.16
N ARG A 113 26.99 -25.55 55.31
CA ARG A 113 27.94 -25.63 54.19
C ARG A 113 27.44 -26.58 53.11
N ASP A 114 26.96 -27.77 53.50
CA ASP A 114 26.38 -28.74 52.57
C ASP A 114 25.16 -28.16 51.85
N GLU A 115 24.30 -27.43 52.58
CA GLU A 115 23.14 -26.74 52.00
C GLU A 115 23.55 -25.62 51.05
N VAL A 116 24.55 -24.81 51.41
CA VAL A 116 25.09 -23.77 50.54
C VAL A 116 25.67 -24.39 49.27
N SER A 117 26.46 -25.47 49.39
CA SER A 117 26.97 -26.19 48.23
C SER A 117 25.84 -26.76 47.36
N ARG A 118 24.80 -27.33 47.97
CA ARG A 118 23.61 -27.82 47.25
C ARG A 118 22.88 -26.68 46.51
N LEU A 119 22.69 -25.54 47.17
CA LEU A 119 22.04 -24.37 46.56
C LEU A 119 22.89 -23.76 45.46
N GLN A 120 24.21 -23.70 45.63
CA GLN A 120 25.14 -23.24 44.60
C GLN A 120 25.04 -24.12 43.35
N THR A 121 25.08 -25.44 43.49
CA THR A 121 24.89 -26.36 42.35
C THR A 121 23.54 -26.15 41.68
N ARG A 122 22.46 -25.99 42.45
CA ARG A 122 21.12 -25.70 41.89
C ARG A 122 21.06 -24.36 41.15
N CYS A 123 21.75 -23.33 41.64
CA CYS A 123 21.84 -22.04 40.96
C CYS A 123 22.61 -22.15 39.64
N GLU A 124 23.76 -22.84 39.63
CA GLU A 124 24.53 -23.10 38.41
C GLU A 124 23.71 -23.92 37.39
N ASP A 125 22.97 -24.93 37.85
CA ASP A 125 22.06 -25.71 37.00
C ASP A 125 20.94 -24.85 36.41
N ALA A 126 20.33 -23.98 37.22
CA ALA A 126 19.28 -23.07 36.75
C ALA A 126 19.83 -22.04 35.75
N GLU A 127 21.03 -21.50 35.99
CA GLU A 127 21.69 -20.57 35.08
C GLU A 127 22.02 -21.24 33.74
N ARG A 128 22.55 -22.46 33.75
CA ARG A 128 22.73 -23.27 32.54
C ARG A 128 21.41 -23.52 31.80
N GLY A 129 20.34 -23.85 32.53
CA GLY A 129 19.02 -24.09 31.94
C GLY A 129 18.42 -22.84 31.29
N LEU A 130 18.59 -21.66 31.91
CA LEU A 130 18.15 -20.39 31.32
C LEU A 130 18.94 -20.05 30.06
N ALA A 131 20.27 -20.24 30.08
CA ALA A 131 21.11 -20.03 28.90
C ALA A 131 20.73 -20.96 27.73
N GLU A 132 20.34 -22.21 28.03
CA GLU A 132 19.82 -23.15 27.03
C GLU A 132 18.49 -22.68 26.45
N VAL A 133 17.54 -22.26 27.29
CA VAL A 133 16.23 -21.75 26.86
C VAL A 133 16.39 -20.50 25.99
N ASP A 134 17.24 -19.55 26.38
CA ASP A 134 17.52 -18.34 25.61
C ASP A 134 18.19 -18.68 24.27
N GLY A 135 19.09 -19.66 24.25
CA GLY A 135 19.72 -20.18 23.04
C GLY A 135 18.72 -20.82 22.08
N VAL A 136 17.82 -21.67 22.59
CA VAL A 136 16.75 -22.28 21.79
C VAL A 136 15.82 -21.22 21.22
N ARG A 137 15.37 -20.27 22.05
CA ARG A 137 14.48 -19.18 21.63
C ARG A 137 15.14 -18.29 20.58
N SER A 138 16.40 -17.89 20.78
CA SER A 138 17.14 -17.11 19.78
C SER A 138 17.29 -17.84 18.46
N THR A 139 17.44 -19.18 18.51
CA THR A 139 17.56 -20.01 17.32
C THR A 139 16.22 -20.10 16.58
N GLU A 140 15.12 -20.31 17.31
CA GLU A 140 13.76 -20.32 16.75
C GLU A 140 13.38 -18.97 16.12
N ASP A 141 13.68 -17.86 16.79
CA ASP A 141 13.47 -16.51 16.28
C ASP A 141 14.29 -16.28 14.99
N PHE A 142 15.53 -16.75 14.94
CA PHE A 142 16.37 -16.64 13.74
C PHE A 142 15.76 -17.36 12.53
N TYR A 143 15.31 -18.61 12.69
CA TYR A 143 14.69 -19.36 11.60
C TYR A 143 13.36 -18.76 11.17
N THR A 144 12.53 -18.33 12.12
CA THR A 144 11.24 -17.69 11.81
C THR A 144 11.43 -16.41 11.00
N VAL A 145 12.38 -15.56 11.39
CA VAL A 145 12.73 -14.34 10.64
C VAL A 145 13.37 -14.67 9.30
N HIS A 146 14.20 -15.72 9.23
CA HIS A 146 14.81 -16.16 7.99
C HIS A 146 13.76 -16.61 6.97
N ASP A 147 12.78 -17.42 7.39
CA ASP A 147 11.73 -17.95 6.53
C ASP A 147 10.82 -16.82 6.03
N ALA A 148 10.39 -15.92 6.92
CA ALA A 148 9.61 -14.74 6.52
C ALA A 148 10.37 -13.84 5.53
N ASN A 149 11.68 -13.66 5.70
CA ASN A 149 12.50 -12.93 4.74
C ASN A 149 12.63 -13.67 3.41
N GLN A 150 12.67 -15.00 3.43
CA GLN A 150 12.74 -15.80 2.22
C GLN A 150 11.44 -15.68 1.42
N ASP A 151 10.28 -15.72 2.08
CA ASP A 151 8.97 -15.50 1.45
C ASP A 151 8.85 -14.08 0.88
N LEU A 152 9.32 -13.07 1.61
CA LEU A 152 9.33 -11.70 1.08
C LEU A 152 10.25 -11.56 -0.14
N ARG A 153 11.36 -12.31 -0.21
CA ARG A 153 12.25 -12.29 -1.37
C ARG A 153 11.58 -12.92 -2.59
N THR A 154 10.89 -14.05 -2.42
CA THR A 154 10.18 -14.70 -3.52
C THR A 154 9.04 -13.83 -4.04
N GLU A 155 8.23 -13.23 -3.15
CA GLU A 155 7.18 -12.28 -3.56
C GLU A 155 7.76 -11.07 -4.30
N ASN A 156 8.88 -10.50 -3.82
CA ASN A 156 9.55 -9.40 -4.51
C ASN A 156 10.04 -9.80 -5.91
N GLU A 157 10.57 -11.01 -6.10
CA GLU A 157 10.99 -11.51 -7.41
C GLU A 157 9.80 -11.66 -8.37
N GLU A 158 8.68 -12.17 -7.88
CA GLU A 158 7.43 -12.27 -8.63
C GLU A 158 6.89 -10.89 -9.02
N LEU A 159 6.86 -9.94 -8.09
CA LEU A 159 6.43 -8.56 -8.36
C LEU A 159 7.34 -7.87 -9.39
N VAL A 160 8.66 -8.04 -9.28
CA VAL A 160 9.61 -7.50 -10.26
C VAL A 160 9.36 -8.11 -11.65
N THR A 161 9.06 -9.40 -11.71
CA THR A 161 8.71 -10.07 -12.97
C THR A 161 7.42 -9.50 -13.57
N CYS A 162 6.37 -9.38 -12.76
CA CYS A 162 5.09 -8.80 -13.16
C CYS A 162 5.24 -7.34 -13.66
N ILE A 163 6.03 -6.52 -12.97
CA ILE A 163 6.31 -5.13 -13.37
C ILE A 163 7.00 -5.09 -14.74
N ARG A 164 7.96 -5.99 -15.00
CA ARG A 164 8.63 -6.09 -16.30
C ARG A 164 7.67 -6.47 -17.42
N GLU A 165 6.80 -7.43 -17.19
CA GLU A 165 5.76 -7.83 -18.14
C GLU A 165 4.81 -6.67 -18.44
N LEU A 166 4.32 -5.97 -17.41
CA LEU A 166 3.48 -4.79 -17.58
C LEU A 166 4.18 -3.70 -18.40
N TYR A 167 5.47 -3.44 -18.13
CA TYR A 167 6.24 -2.47 -18.91
C TYR A 167 6.29 -2.83 -20.40
N ILE A 168 6.47 -4.12 -20.73
CA ILE A 168 6.43 -4.61 -22.12
C ILE A 168 5.05 -4.33 -22.74
N THR A 169 3.96 -4.69 -22.05
CA THR A 169 2.60 -4.46 -22.58
C THR A 169 2.29 -2.97 -22.79
N VAL A 170 2.74 -2.10 -21.89
CA VAL A 170 2.57 -0.65 -22.01
C VAL A 170 3.37 -0.12 -23.21
N ALA A 171 4.59 -0.61 -23.45
CA ALA A 171 5.37 -0.24 -24.62
C ALA A 171 4.69 -0.68 -25.92
N GLU A 172 4.15 -1.91 -25.98
CA GLU A 172 3.38 -2.40 -27.14
C GLU A 172 2.14 -1.57 -27.41
N GLN A 173 1.39 -1.21 -26.36
CA GLN A 173 0.22 -0.33 -26.47
C GLN A 173 0.62 1.06 -26.99
N ALA A 174 1.70 1.65 -26.49
CA ALA A 174 2.21 2.93 -26.97
C ALA A 174 2.55 2.89 -28.47
N HIS A 175 3.20 1.82 -28.93
CA HIS A 175 3.45 1.60 -30.35
C HIS A 175 2.15 1.43 -31.15
N GLY A 176 1.16 0.70 -30.61
CA GLY A 176 -0.17 0.54 -31.23
C GLY A 176 -0.90 1.87 -31.41
N ILE A 177 -0.91 2.71 -30.37
CA ILE A 177 -1.52 4.04 -30.40
C ILE A 177 -0.82 4.94 -31.42
N GLN A 178 0.52 4.90 -31.47
CA GLN A 178 1.27 5.70 -32.44
C GLN A 178 0.96 5.29 -33.89
N ARG A 179 0.89 3.99 -34.19
CA ARG A 179 0.45 3.50 -35.51
C ARG A 179 -0.96 3.94 -35.86
N LEU A 180 -1.89 3.89 -34.90
CA LEU A 180 -3.28 4.35 -35.09
C LEU A 180 -3.34 5.84 -35.41
N LYS A 181 -2.59 6.65 -34.67
CA LYS A 181 -2.48 8.09 -34.88
C LYS A 181 -1.97 8.43 -36.27
N ASP A 182 -0.95 7.72 -36.75
CA ASP A 182 -0.38 7.95 -38.09
C ASP A 182 -1.37 7.54 -39.20
N ARG A 183 -2.11 6.43 -39.01
CA ARG A 183 -3.20 6.04 -39.93
C ARG A 183 -4.36 7.03 -39.94
N SER A 184 -4.74 7.59 -38.79
CA SER A 184 -5.78 8.62 -38.73
C SER A 184 -5.38 9.84 -39.55
N ARG A 185 -4.14 10.31 -39.37
CA ARG A 185 -3.61 11.46 -40.11
C ARG A 185 -3.59 11.21 -41.62
N SER A 186 -3.15 10.02 -42.05
CA SER A 186 -3.19 9.70 -43.48
C SER A 186 -4.62 9.66 -44.00
N SER A 187 -5.56 9.01 -43.28
CA SER A 187 -6.98 9.02 -43.64
C SER A 187 -7.55 10.44 -43.76
N ASP A 188 -7.24 11.34 -42.82
CA ASP A 188 -7.70 12.73 -42.85
C ASP A 188 -7.19 13.46 -44.10
N THR A 189 -5.92 13.24 -44.48
CA THR A 189 -5.36 13.82 -45.71
C THR A 189 -6.02 13.27 -46.97
N TYR A 190 -6.34 11.98 -47.03
CA TYR A 190 -7.11 11.38 -48.13
C TYR A 190 -8.54 11.94 -48.21
N CYS A 191 -9.24 12.03 -47.08
CA CYS A 191 -10.57 12.62 -47.00
C CYS A 191 -10.57 14.09 -47.47
N ALA A 192 -9.59 14.88 -47.03
CA ALA A 192 -9.42 16.26 -47.48
C ALA A 192 -9.13 16.35 -49.00
N ALA A 193 -8.35 15.42 -49.55
CA ALA A 193 -8.11 15.35 -50.99
C ALA A 193 -9.39 14.99 -51.77
N ALA A 194 -10.14 13.99 -51.31
CA ALA A 194 -11.40 13.58 -51.94
C ALA A 194 -12.44 14.70 -51.92
N MET A 195 -12.59 15.41 -50.79
CA MET A 195 -13.48 16.58 -50.66
C MET A 195 -13.14 17.69 -51.66
N ARG A 196 -11.83 17.99 -51.83
CA ARG A 196 -11.37 18.97 -52.82
C ARG A 196 -11.69 18.53 -54.25
N TYR A 197 -11.48 17.25 -54.55
CA TYR A 197 -11.80 16.68 -55.86
C TYR A 197 -13.30 16.78 -56.18
N VAL A 198 -14.17 16.35 -55.26
CA VAL A 198 -15.64 16.44 -55.43
C VAL A 198 -16.08 17.89 -55.61
N SER A 199 -15.51 18.81 -54.84
CA SER A 199 -15.81 20.25 -54.99
C SER A 199 -15.41 20.76 -56.36
N GLN A 200 -14.25 20.35 -56.86
CA GLN A 200 -13.77 20.73 -58.19
C GLN A 200 -14.66 20.16 -59.31
N GLU A 201 -15.02 18.89 -59.25
CA GLU A 201 -15.93 18.24 -60.22
C GLU A 201 -17.31 18.89 -60.23
N ARG A 202 -17.83 19.24 -59.06
CA ARG A 202 -19.10 19.98 -58.94
C ARG A 202 -19.04 21.31 -59.68
N GLU A 203 -17.98 22.08 -59.51
CA GLU A 203 -17.85 23.37 -60.21
C GLU A 203 -17.63 23.19 -61.72
N ARG A 204 -16.89 22.15 -62.15
CA ARG A 204 -16.78 21.79 -63.58
C ARG A 204 -18.14 21.44 -64.17
N MET A 205 -18.93 20.61 -63.49
CA MET A 205 -20.27 20.21 -63.94
C MET A 205 -21.22 21.42 -64.00
N LYS A 206 -21.17 22.30 -62.99
CA LYS A 206 -21.93 23.54 -62.98
C LYS A 206 -21.58 24.41 -64.19
N ALA A 207 -20.29 24.59 -64.48
CA ALA A 207 -19.84 25.33 -65.67
C ALA A 207 -20.35 24.68 -66.97
N GLY A 208 -20.22 23.35 -67.10
CA GLY A 208 -20.74 22.61 -68.26
C GLY A 208 -22.26 22.81 -68.46
N LEU A 209 -23.03 22.77 -67.38
CA LEU A 209 -24.48 23.00 -67.42
C LEU A 209 -24.82 24.44 -67.86
N THR A 210 -24.06 25.44 -67.42
CA THR A 210 -24.28 26.83 -67.89
C THR A 210 -24.06 26.98 -69.39
N VAL A 211 -23.04 26.33 -69.94
CA VAL A 211 -22.77 26.32 -71.39
C VAL A 211 -23.90 25.61 -72.14
N TYR A 212 -24.31 24.43 -71.68
CA TYR A 212 -25.42 23.68 -72.29
C TYR A 212 -26.74 24.49 -72.28
N ASN A 213 -27.07 25.14 -71.18
CA ASN A 213 -28.24 26.01 -71.09
C ASN A 213 -28.17 27.18 -72.08
N ALA A 214 -26.98 27.76 -72.29
CA ALA A 214 -26.81 28.81 -73.29
C ALA A 214 -27.07 28.29 -74.72
N GLU A 215 -26.59 27.09 -75.06
CA GLU A 215 -26.88 26.45 -76.35
C GLU A 215 -28.37 26.11 -76.52
N LEU A 216 -29.03 25.62 -75.46
CA LEU A 216 -30.48 25.42 -75.49
C LEU A 216 -31.26 26.71 -75.74
N VAL A 217 -30.85 27.82 -75.14
CA VAL A 217 -31.45 29.14 -75.39
C VAL A 217 -31.25 29.56 -76.85
N LYS A 218 -30.07 29.34 -77.43
CA LYS A 218 -29.82 29.61 -78.87
C LYS A 218 -30.71 28.75 -79.77
N LEU A 219 -30.82 27.46 -79.49
CA LEU A 219 -31.66 26.55 -80.28
C LEU A 219 -33.14 26.93 -80.21
N ARG A 220 -33.66 27.25 -79.02
CA ARG A 220 -35.05 27.72 -78.86
C ARG A 220 -35.31 28.98 -79.67
N ARG A 221 -34.38 29.95 -79.62
CA ARG A 221 -34.46 31.17 -80.42
C ARG A 221 -34.47 30.86 -81.92
N TYR A 222 -33.59 30.00 -82.38
CA TYR A 222 -33.53 29.58 -83.79
C TYR A 222 -34.85 28.96 -84.26
N LEU A 223 -35.45 28.08 -83.45
CA LEU A 223 -36.75 27.46 -83.76
C LEU A 223 -37.88 28.50 -83.77
N GLU A 224 -37.92 29.40 -82.79
CA GLU A 224 -38.92 30.47 -82.72
C GLU A 224 -38.83 31.41 -83.92
N GLU A 225 -37.62 31.81 -84.31
CA GLU A 225 -37.39 32.61 -85.52
C GLU A 225 -37.87 31.89 -86.79
N HIS A 226 -37.64 30.58 -86.89
CA HIS A 226 -38.11 29.77 -88.01
C HIS A 226 -39.64 29.55 -88.01
N ASP A 227 -40.28 29.51 -86.84
CA ASP A 227 -41.74 29.39 -86.70
C ASP A 227 -42.48 30.71 -86.94
N ARG A 228 -41.88 31.88 -86.66
CA ARG A 228 -42.50 33.21 -86.91
C ARG A 228 -42.85 33.49 -88.38
N GLY A 229 -42.26 32.75 -89.31
CA GLY A 229 -42.60 32.81 -90.75
C GLY A 229 -43.59 31.75 -91.24
N LYS A 230 -43.97 30.78 -90.40
CA LYS A 230 -44.86 29.67 -90.77
C LYS A 230 -46.00 29.58 -89.76
N VAL A 231 -47.12 30.23 -90.06
CA VAL A 231 -48.43 29.76 -89.56
C VAL A 231 -48.69 28.42 -90.25
N CYS A 232 -48.11 27.36 -89.71
CA CYS A 232 -48.39 26.00 -90.12
C CYS A 232 -49.85 25.72 -89.77
N SER A 233 -50.75 26.05 -90.70
CA SER A 233 -52.03 25.38 -90.80
C SER A 233 -51.76 23.89 -90.63
N PRO A 234 -52.38 23.19 -89.67
CA PRO A 234 -52.09 21.79 -89.45
C PRO A 234 -52.18 21.07 -90.79
N SER A 235 -51.15 20.29 -91.13
CA SER A 235 -51.11 19.56 -92.40
C SER A 235 -52.44 18.83 -92.60
N PRO A 236 -52.96 18.69 -93.84
CA PRO A 236 -54.19 17.97 -94.10
C PRO A 236 -54.28 16.61 -93.39
N ARG A 237 -53.13 15.93 -93.25
CA ARG A 237 -53.01 14.68 -92.47
C ARG A 237 -53.29 14.86 -90.98
N VAL A 238 -52.76 15.92 -90.36
CA VAL A 238 -53.00 16.23 -88.93
C VAL A 238 -54.46 16.64 -88.71
N LYS A 239 -55.05 17.42 -89.62
CA LYS A 239 -56.48 17.75 -89.55
C LYS A 239 -57.35 16.50 -89.65
N ALA A 240 -57.05 15.59 -90.57
CA ALA A 240 -57.76 14.33 -90.73
C ALA A 240 -57.66 13.46 -89.46
N LEU A 241 -56.47 13.32 -88.88
CA LEU A 241 -56.26 12.56 -87.64
C LEU A 241 -57.00 13.17 -86.44
N LEU A 242 -57.10 14.51 -86.36
CA LEU A 242 -57.88 15.16 -85.30
C LEU A 242 -59.38 14.87 -85.43
N VAL A 243 -59.92 14.90 -86.67
CA VAL A 243 -61.32 14.55 -86.94
C VAL A 243 -61.58 13.07 -86.63
N GLU A 244 -60.67 12.19 -87.02
CA GLU A 244 -60.76 10.76 -86.73
C GLU A 244 -60.70 10.50 -85.22
N ASN A 245 -59.78 11.15 -84.49
CA ASN A 245 -59.68 11.02 -83.04
C ASN A 245 -60.95 11.49 -82.33
N ALA A 246 -61.56 12.59 -82.80
CA ALA A 246 -62.84 13.05 -82.30
C ALA A 246 -63.97 12.03 -82.55
N SER A 247 -63.99 11.39 -83.73
CA SER A 247 -64.93 10.31 -84.04
C SER A 247 -64.71 9.07 -83.17
N LEU A 248 -63.47 8.65 -82.96
CA LEU A 248 -63.13 7.51 -82.09
C LEU A 248 -63.50 7.78 -80.64
N ARG A 249 -63.36 9.02 -80.15
CA ARG A 249 -63.81 9.41 -78.81
C ARG A 249 -65.32 9.30 -78.67
N ARG A 250 -66.09 9.75 -79.67
CA ARG A 250 -67.55 9.58 -79.69
C ARG A 250 -67.94 8.10 -79.71
N ALA A 251 -67.31 7.30 -80.58
CA ALA A 251 -67.57 5.86 -80.67
C ALA A 251 -67.25 5.14 -79.34
N ASN A 252 -66.12 5.45 -78.71
CA ASN A 252 -65.77 4.93 -77.38
C ASN A 252 -66.79 5.35 -76.32
N SER A 253 -67.28 6.59 -76.36
CA SER A 253 -68.31 7.05 -75.42
C SER A 253 -69.61 6.24 -75.57
N VAL A 254 -70.04 5.96 -76.80
CA VAL A 254 -71.24 5.14 -77.08
C VAL A 254 -71.05 3.70 -76.62
N LEU A 255 -69.89 3.10 -76.90
CA LEU A 255 -69.58 1.73 -76.45
C LEU A 255 -69.58 1.62 -74.92
N ARG A 256 -69.05 2.63 -74.22
CA ARG A 256 -69.07 2.70 -72.76
C ARG A 256 -70.49 2.81 -72.21
N GLN A 257 -71.34 3.63 -72.84
CA GLN A 257 -72.74 3.74 -72.46
C GLN A 257 -73.49 2.41 -72.63
N ASN A 258 -73.40 1.79 -73.81
CA ASN A 258 -74.03 0.49 -74.07
C ASN A 258 -73.54 -0.60 -73.10
N SER A 259 -72.23 -0.59 -72.79
CA SER A 259 -71.67 -1.53 -71.82
C SER A 259 -72.25 -1.30 -70.43
N ALA A 260 -72.37 -0.05 -69.98
CA ALA A 260 -72.98 0.30 -68.70
C ALA A 260 -74.47 -0.10 -68.65
N ASP A 261 -75.22 0.11 -69.73
CA ASP A 261 -76.63 -0.30 -69.82
C ASP A 261 -76.79 -1.83 -69.73
N HIS A 262 -75.74 -2.60 -69.99
CA HIS A 262 -75.72 -4.07 -69.91
C HIS A 262 -74.92 -4.57 -68.68
N GLY A 263 -74.63 -3.68 -67.72
CA GLY A 263 -73.94 -4.02 -66.47
C GLY A 263 -72.43 -4.28 -66.59
N LEU A 264 -71.82 -4.02 -67.74
CA LEU A 264 -70.39 -4.25 -68.00
C LEU A 264 -69.57 -2.96 -67.79
N ASN A 265 -68.65 -2.97 -66.82
CA ASN A 265 -67.70 -1.88 -66.60
C ASN A 265 -66.40 -2.08 -67.42
N THR A 266 -66.33 -1.44 -68.58
CA THR A 266 -65.18 -1.54 -69.50
C THR A 266 -63.89 -0.92 -68.96
N ASP A 267 -63.95 0.11 -68.10
CA ASP A 267 -62.75 0.67 -67.44
C ASP A 267 -62.16 -0.32 -66.44
N ALA A 268 -63.02 -1.00 -65.67
CA ALA A 268 -62.58 -2.04 -64.74
C ALA A 268 -61.91 -3.20 -65.49
N LEU A 269 -62.49 -3.63 -66.63
CA LEU A 269 -61.93 -4.69 -67.47
C LEU A 269 -60.57 -4.31 -68.09
N ILE A 270 -60.43 -3.08 -68.60
CA ILE A 270 -59.16 -2.59 -69.16
C ILE A 270 -58.08 -2.53 -68.08
N LEU A 271 -58.43 -2.03 -66.89
CA LEU A 271 -57.49 -1.93 -65.76
C LEU A 271 -57.10 -3.29 -65.18
N TRP A 272 -58.03 -4.27 -65.16
CA TRP A 272 -57.75 -5.66 -64.82
C TRP A 272 -56.79 -6.28 -65.84
N ARG A 273 -57.04 -6.09 -67.15
CA ARG A 273 -56.18 -6.63 -68.22
C ARG A 273 -54.80 -5.97 -68.25
N SER A 274 -54.67 -4.71 -67.84
CA SER A 274 -53.38 -4.04 -67.71
C SER A 274 -52.64 -4.38 -66.40
N GLY A 275 -53.19 -5.23 -65.54
CA GLY A 275 -52.57 -5.67 -64.28
C GLY A 275 -52.54 -4.62 -63.17
N ILE A 276 -53.40 -3.59 -63.25
CA ILE A 276 -53.35 -2.42 -62.36
C ILE A 276 -54.28 -2.57 -61.13
N ARG A 277 -55.17 -3.58 -61.10
CA ARG A 277 -55.95 -3.95 -59.90
C ARG A 277 -56.22 -5.46 -59.79
N GLU A 278 -55.88 -6.02 -58.63
CA GLU A 278 -56.37 -7.29 -58.10
C GLU A 278 -57.72 -7.06 -57.38
N ASN A 279 -58.66 -7.99 -57.49
CA ASN A 279 -60.05 -7.96 -56.99
C ASN A 279 -61.10 -7.38 -57.95
N LEU A 280 -61.50 -8.21 -58.91
CA LEU A 280 -62.77 -8.08 -59.62
C LEU A 280 -63.79 -9.02 -58.96
N VAL A 281 -64.76 -8.47 -58.22
CA VAL A 281 -66.01 -9.17 -57.90
C VAL A 281 -66.86 -9.10 -59.18
N ILE A 282 -66.92 -10.21 -59.90
CA ILE A 282 -67.89 -10.40 -60.98
C ILE A 282 -69.23 -10.70 -60.30
N ALA A 283 -70.05 -9.67 -60.08
CA ALA A 283 -71.47 -9.89 -59.80
C ALA A 283 -72.17 -10.15 -61.15
N VAL A 284 -72.41 -11.43 -61.44
CA VAL A 284 -73.43 -11.83 -62.42
C VAL A 284 -74.72 -12.03 -61.62
N PRO A 285 -75.89 -11.55 -62.06
CA PRO A 285 -77.16 -11.99 -61.50
C PRO A 285 -77.39 -13.49 -61.73
#